data_AF-A0A7S3T966-F1
#
_entry.id   AF-A0A7S3T966-F1
#
_cell.length_a   1.000
_cell.length_b   1.000
_cell.length_c   1.000
_cell.angle_alpha   90.00
_cell.angle_beta   90.00
_cell.angle_gamma   90.00
#
_symmetry.space_group_name_H-M   'P 1'
#
loop_
_entity.id
_entity.type
_entity.pdbx_description
1 polymer ?
#
loop_
_entity_poly.entity_id
_entity_poly.type
_entity_poly.pdbx_seq_one_letter_code
_entity_poly.pdbx_strand_id
1 'polypeptide(L)'
;FNSPTGVAVSPDGSALLVCGADDSLRQVCVSAPPPPPTFAPIVVPPSTLVADLGKTCGDASLPEGKVTFIVGDDEERYEHVSKCVLCVRSVFFRTMFGIGMKERDAAEVTVLETDLATFTALIDYLCTDQLDLGEGE
;
A
#
# COMPACT_ATOMS: atom_id res chain seq x y z
N PHE A 1 -18.41 56.77 0.82
CA PHE A 1 -17.84 57.15 2.12
C PHE A 1 -16.56 57.90 1.81
N ASN A 2 -16.58 59.22 1.91
CA ASN A 2 -15.51 60.09 1.44
C ASN A 2 -14.96 60.86 2.64
N SER A 3 -13.63 61.02 2.71
CA SER A 3 -12.95 61.77 3.77
C SER A 3 -13.25 61.28 5.20
N PRO A 4 -12.78 60.07 5.58
CA PRO A 4 -12.84 59.61 6.97
C PRO A 4 -12.12 60.60 7.90
N THR A 5 -12.76 60.96 9.01
CA THR A 5 -12.21 61.90 10.00
C THR A 5 -11.87 61.21 11.32
N GLY A 6 -12.41 60.02 11.57
CA GLY A 6 -12.16 59.27 12.80
C GLY A 6 -12.61 57.83 12.74
N VAL A 7 -12.02 57.02 13.62
CA VAL A 7 -12.31 55.60 13.76
C VAL A 7 -12.33 55.23 15.24
N ALA A 8 -13.28 54.39 15.63
CA ALA A 8 -13.34 53.76 16.94
C ALA A 8 -13.50 52.25 16.78
N VAL A 9 -12.79 51.49 17.61
CA VAL A 9 -12.88 50.03 17.69
C VAL A 9 -13.69 49.69 18.93
N SER A 10 -14.64 48.75 18.82
CA SER A 10 -15.35 48.24 19.99
C SER A 10 -14.37 47.54 20.96
N PRO A 11 -14.62 47.56 22.29
CA PRO A 11 -13.70 46.94 23.26
C PRO A 11 -13.46 45.44 23.04
N ASP A 12 -14.43 44.74 22.46
CA ASP A 12 -14.37 43.33 22.09
C ASP A 12 -13.76 43.08 20.69
N GLY A 13 -13.38 44.15 19.97
CA GLY A 13 -12.80 44.10 18.63
C GLY A 13 -13.78 43.66 17.53
N SER A 14 -15.07 43.46 17.83
CA SER A 14 -16.05 42.90 16.89
C SER A 14 -16.59 43.91 15.88
N ALA A 15 -16.42 45.21 16.12
CA ALA A 15 -16.92 46.29 15.27
C ALA A 15 -15.95 47.47 15.15
N LEU A 16 -15.93 48.09 13.98
CA LEU A 16 -15.33 49.40 13.72
C LEU A 16 -16.44 50.40 13.42
N LEU A 17 -16.37 51.57 14.05
CA LEU A 17 -17.18 52.74 13.72
C LEU A 17 -16.29 53.74 13.01
N VAL A 18 -16.71 54.20 11.84
CA VAL A 18 -15.99 55.21 11.04
C VAL A 18 -16.88 56.43 10.88
N CYS A 19 -16.37 57.60 11.22
CA CYS A 19 -17.04 58.88 10.95
C CYS A 19 -16.49 59.55 9.69
N GLY A 20 -17.41 60.07 8.88
CA GLY A 20 -17.10 60.89 7.70
C GLY A 20 -17.16 62.38 8.04
N ALA A 21 -16.56 63.20 7.18
CA ALA A 21 -16.61 64.67 7.29
C ALA A 21 -18.03 65.26 7.06
N ASP A 22 -18.98 64.44 6.61
CA ASP A 22 -20.37 64.78 6.29
C ASP A 22 -21.35 64.33 7.39
N ASP A 23 -20.88 64.20 8.63
CA ASP A 23 -21.62 63.64 9.78
C ASP A 23 -22.14 62.21 9.56
N SER A 24 -21.64 61.49 8.54
CA SER A 24 -22.01 60.10 8.33
C SER A 24 -21.27 59.16 9.29
N LEU A 25 -21.97 58.15 9.80
CA LEU A 25 -21.40 57.05 10.58
C LEU A 25 -21.60 55.73 9.85
N ARG A 26 -20.53 54.94 9.78
CA ARG A 26 -20.58 53.57 9.25
C ARG A 26 -20.06 52.59 10.30
N GLN A 27 -20.87 51.60 10.61
CA GLN A 27 -20.44 50.43 11.37
C GLN A 27 -19.97 49.33 10.40
N VAL A 28 -18.84 48.72 10.74
CA VAL A 28 -18.25 47.59 10.03
C VAL A 28 -18.08 46.46 11.02
N CYS A 29 -18.71 45.31 10.77
CA CYS A 29 -18.48 44.10 11.57
C CYS A 29 -17.14 43.49 11.19
N VAL A 30 -16.30 43.19 12.18
CA VAL A 30 -14.96 42.59 12.05
C VAL A 30 -14.98 41.09 12.37
N SER A 31 -16.17 40.48 12.47
CA SER A 31 -16.28 39.04 12.72
C SER A 31 -15.49 38.27 11.66
N ALA A 32 -14.48 37.51 12.09
CA ALA A 32 -13.84 36.54 11.22
C ALA A 32 -14.92 35.59 10.68
N PRO A 33 -14.87 35.20 9.39
CA PRO A 33 -15.74 34.14 8.89
C PRO A 33 -15.59 32.90 9.77
N PRO A 34 -16.66 32.11 9.99
CA PRO A 34 -16.55 30.87 10.77
C PRO A 34 -15.41 30.03 10.22
N PRO A 35 -14.64 29.33 11.09
CA PRO A 35 -13.56 28.47 10.62
C PRO A 35 -14.13 27.52 9.56
N PRO A 36 -13.41 27.30 8.43
CA PRO A 36 -13.86 26.35 7.44
C PRO A 36 -14.11 25.01 8.14
N PRO A 37 -15.13 24.24 7.70
CA PRO A 37 -15.41 22.94 8.30
C PRO A 37 -14.11 22.13 8.30
N THR A 38 -13.61 21.80 9.48
CA THR A 38 -12.46 20.92 9.62
C THR A 38 -12.87 19.56 9.08
N PHE A 39 -12.37 19.20 7.90
CA PHE A 39 -12.54 17.84 7.39
C PHE A 39 -11.99 16.88 8.44
N ALA A 40 -12.82 15.92 8.86
CA ALA A 40 -12.34 14.84 9.71
C ALA A 40 -11.19 14.13 8.96
N PRO A 41 -10.06 13.84 9.64
CA PRO A 41 -8.94 13.16 8.99
C PRO A 41 -9.40 11.80 8.47
N ILE A 42 -9.14 11.54 7.19
CA ILE A 42 -9.45 10.24 6.57
C ILE A 42 -8.53 9.20 7.20
N VAL A 43 -9.12 8.18 7.83
CA VAL A 43 -8.38 7.03 8.34
C VAL A 43 -8.10 6.07 7.19
N VAL A 44 -6.83 5.94 6.80
CA VAL A 44 -6.40 4.97 5.79
C VAL A 44 -6.12 3.64 6.47
N PRO A 45 -6.77 2.53 6.06
CA PRO A 45 -6.50 1.22 6.65
C PRO A 45 -5.08 0.73 6.29
N PRO A 46 -4.51 -0.19 7.09
CA PRO A 46 -3.25 -0.86 6.75
C PRO A 46 -3.31 -1.57 5.40
N SER A 47 -2.17 -1.67 4.72
CA SER A 47 -2.05 -2.39 3.45
C SER A 47 -2.28 -3.89 3.64
N THR A 48 -3.05 -4.50 2.74
CA THR A 48 -3.23 -5.95 2.65
C THR A 48 -2.35 -6.61 1.59
N LEU A 49 -1.55 -5.83 0.85
CA LEU A 49 -0.83 -6.29 -0.35
C LEU A 49 0.07 -7.50 -0.09
N VAL A 50 0.80 -7.52 1.02
CA VAL A 50 1.69 -8.64 1.38
C VAL A 50 0.88 -9.90 1.64
N ALA A 51 -0.21 -9.80 2.41
CA ALA A 51 -1.08 -10.93 2.69
C ALA A 51 -1.80 -11.44 1.43
N ASP A 52 -2.18 -10.53 0.53
CA ASP A 52 -2.84 -10.87 -0.73
C ASP A 52 -1.88 -11.55 -1.72
N LEU A 53 -0.60 -11.14 -1.77
CA LEU A 53 0.42 -11.84 -2.55
C LEU A 53 0.77 -13.22 -1.97
N GLY A 54 0.78 -13.39 -0.64
CA GLY A 54 0.98 -14.69 -0.02
C GLY A 54 -0.03 -15.74 -0.48
N LYS A 55 -1.28 -15.34 -0.71
CA LYS A 55 -2.34 -16.23 -1.24
C LYS A 55 -2.04 -16.75 -2.64
N THR A 56 -1.09 -16.18 -3.38
CA THR A 56 -0.70 -16.67 -4.71
C THR A 56 0.18 -17.91 -4.68
N CYS A 57 0.51 -18.39 -3.48
CA CYS A 57 1.39 -19.53 -3.21
C CYS A 57 0.57 -20.52 -2.35
N GLY A 58 0.26 -21.71 -2.87
CA GLY A 58 -0.52 -22.75 -2.18
C GLY A 58 -2.05 -22.72 -2.35
N ASP A 59 -2.64 -21.67 -2.94
CA ASP A 59 -4.10 -21.61 -3.15
C ASP A 59 -4.51 -22.28 -4.46
N ALA A 60 -5.17 -23.43 -4.36
CA ALA A 60 -5.68 -24.20 -5.50
C ALA A 60 -6.75 -23.45 -6.32
N SER A 61 -7.51 -22.53 -5.72
CA SER A 61 -8.67 -21.87 -6.33
C SER A 61 -8.31 -20.79 -7.37
N LEU A 62 -7.08 -20.28 -7.31
CA LEU A 62 -6.60 -19.26 -8.24
C LEU A 62 -6.50 -19.79 -9.69
N PRO A 63 -6.56 -18.92 -10.71
CA PRO A 63 -6.46 -19.32 -12.12
C PRO A 63 -5.09 -19.93 -12.48
N GLU A 64 -4.97 -20.42 -13.72
CA GLU A 64 -3.76 -21.07 -14.26
C GLU A 64 -2.51 -20.16 -14.23
N GLY A 65 -1.36 -20.74 -14.57
CA GLY A 65 -0.04 -20.08 -14.48
C GLY A 65 0.72 -20.44 -13.20
N LYS A 66 0.37 -21.58 -12.59
CA LYS A 66 1.02 -22.11 -11.40
C LYS A 66 2.03 -23.20 -11.75
N VAL A 67 2.89 -23.52 -10.79
CA VAL A 67 3.84 -24.65 -10.83
C VAL A 67 3.74 -25.42 -9.52
N THR A 68 3.97 -26.72 -9.60
CA THR A 68 4.26 -27.56 -8.44
C THR A 68 5.75 -27.85 -8.38
N PHE A 69 6.36 -27.66 -7.22
CA PHE A 69 7.75 -28.07 -6.99
C PHE A 69 7.78 -29.43 -6.29
N ILE A 70 8.65 -30.31 -6.77
CA ILE A 70 8.99 -31.59 -6.14
C ILE A 70 10.35 -31.39 -5.48
N VAL A 71 10.43 -31.44 -4.16
CA VAL A 71 11.57 -30.95 -3.37
C VAL A 71 12.23 -32.08 -2.60
N GLY A 72 13.56 -32.10 -2.64
CA GLY A 72 14.39 -33.04 -1.89
C GLY A 72 14.32 -34.47 -2.40
N ASP A 73 15.04 -35.35 -1.70
CA ASP A 73 15.09 -36.79 -2.01
C ASP A 73 13.77 -37.51 -1.70
N ASP A 74 12.98 -36.97 -0.78
CA ASP A 74 11.67 -37.51 -0.38
C ASP A 74 10.54 -37.11 -1.36
N GLU A 75 10.85 -36.39 -2.44
CA GLU A 75 9.92 -35.93 -3.48
C GLU A 75 8.69 -35.17 -2.91
N GLU A 76 8.92 -34.36 -1.88
CA GLU A 76 7.85 -33.60 -1.23
C GLU A 76 7.29 -32.53 -2.16
N ARG A 77 5.97 -32.30 -2.10
CA ARG A 77 5.27 -31.45 -3.08
C ARG A 77 4.88 -30.10 -2.48
N TYR A 78 5.31 -29.03 -3.15
CA TYR A 78 4.83 -27.68 -2.89
C TYR A 78 4.04 -27.16 -4.09
N GLU A 79 2.72 -27.18 -3.96
CA GLU A 79 1.79 -27.02 -5.07
C GLU A 79 1.28 -25.58 -5.23
N HIS A 80 0.74 -25.29 -6.41
CA HIS A 80 -0.03 -24.07 -6.67
C HIS A 80 0.76 -22.76 -6.47
N VAL A 81 2.04 -22.73 -6.85
CA VAL A 81 2.89 -21.54 -6.75
C VAL A 81 2.80 -20.70 -8.03
N SER A 82 2.53 -19.41 -7.93
CA SER A 82 2.41 -18.52 -9.09
C SER A 82 3.74 -18.29 -9.83
N LYS A 83 3.84 -18.76 -11.09
CA LYS A 83 5.01 -18.49 -11.95
C LYS A 83 5.21 -16.99 -12.17
N CYS A 84 4.13 -16.22 -12.28
CA CYS A 84 4.21 -14.77 -12.50
C CYS A 84 4.92 -14.05 -11.36
N VAL A 85 4.57 -14.35 -10.11
CA VAL A 85 5.22 -13.75 -8.94
C VAL A 85 6.70 -14.12 -8.89
N LEU A 86 7.02 -15.41 -9.07
CA LEU A 86 8.40 -15.88 -9.11
C LEU A 86 9.23 -15.18 -10.21
N CYS A 87 8.70 -15.08 -11.43
CA CYS A 87 9.37 -14.39 -12.54
C CYS A 87 9.58 -12.90 -12.30
N VAL A 88 8.64 -12.23 -11.63
CA VAL A 88 8.81 -10.81 -11.28
C VAL A 88 9.93 -10.63 -10.25
N ARG A 89 10.01 -11.56 -9.29
CA ARG A 89 10.83 -11.45 -8.07
C ARG A 89 12.21 -12.10 -8.19
N SER A 90 12.42 -12.96 -9.18
CA SER A 90 13.67 -13.71 -9.36
C SER A 90 14.05 -13.82 -10.84
N VAL A 91 15.28 -13.39 -11.16
CA VAL A 91 15.85 -13.57 -12.51
C VAL A 91 16.03 -15.04 -12.83
N PHE A 92 16.34 -15.88 -11.83
CA PHE A 92 16.46 -17.32 -12.02
C PHE A 92 15.14 -17.93 -12.50
N PHE A 93 14.03 -17.68 -11.79
CA PHE A 93 12.73 -18.18 -12.19
C PHE A 93 12.22 -17.52 -13.48
N ARG A 94 12.55 -16.25 -13.72
CA ARG A 94 12.27 -15.58 -15.01
C ARG A 94 12.93 -16.29 -16.18
N THR A 95 14.18 -16.72 -16.02
CA THR A 95 14.90 -17.47 -17.05
C THR A 95 14.32 -18.88 -17.18
N MET A 96 14.11 -19.59 -16.07
CA MET A 96 13.56 -20.96 -16.05
C MET A 96 12.18 -21.05 -16.71
N PHE A 97 11.27 -20.13 -16.42
CA PHE A 97 9.93 -20.07 -17.05
C PHE A 97 9.89 -19.20 -18.31
N GLY A 98 11.06 -18.79 -18.82
CA GLY A 98 11.22 -17.99 -20.01
C GLY A 98 10.93 -18.73 -21.31
N ILE A 99 10.92 -18.02 -22.43
CA ILE A 99 10.76 -18.63 -23.76
C ILE A 99 11.95 -19.57 -24.03
N GLY A 100 11.66 -20.77 -24.52
CA GLY A 100 12.68 -21.75 -24.94
C GLY A 100 13.13 -22.72 -23.86
N MET A 101 12.65 -22.57 -22.62
CA MET A 101 12.87 -23.54 -21.55
C MET A 101 11.71 -24.54 -21.46
N LYS A 102 12.01 -25.77 -21.06
CA LYS A 102 11.01 -26.84 -20.90
C LYS A 102 10.07 -26.55 -19.73
N GLU A 103 10.61 -25.95 -18.68
CA GLU A 103 9.96 -25.66 -17.41
C GLU A 103 8.84 -24.61 -17.57
N ARG A 104 8.89 -23.79 -18.62
CA ARG A 104 7.85 -22.83 -18.98
C ARG A 104 6.47 -23.50 -19.03
N ASP A 105 6.36 -24.58 -19.79
CA ASP A 105 5.09 -25.28 -20.01
C ASP A 105 4.93 -26.49 -19.07
N ALA A 106 5.93 -26.76 -18.23
CA ALA A 106 5.88 -27.83 -17.25
C ALA A 106 4.89 -27.50 -16.12
N ALA A 107 4.08 -28.49 -15.73
CA ALA A 107 3.26 -28.41 -14.52
C ALA A 107 4.10 -28.60 -13.24
N GLU A 108 5.21 -29.33 -13.35
CA GLU A 108 6.06 -29.75 -12.23
C GLU A 108 7.53 -29.45 -12.49
N VAL A 109 8.26 -29.05 -11.45
CA VAL A 109 9.70 -28.78 -11.46
C VAL A 109 10.35 -29.45 -10.26
N THR A 110 11.40 -30.23 -10.49
CA THR A 110 12.14 -30.91 -9.42
C THR A 110 13.28 -30.04 -8.88
N VAL A 111 13.46 -30.03 -7.56
CA VAL A 111 14.49 -29.29 -6.82
C VAL A 111 15.17 -30.26 -5.85
N LEU A 112 16.41 -30.66 -6.16
CA LEU A 112 17.08 -31.77 -5.45
C LEU A 112 17.93 -31.33 -4.25
N GLU A 113 18.54 -30.15 -4.30
CA GLU A 113 19.60 -29.74 -3.35
C GLU A 113 19.07 -28.91 -2.16
N THR A 114 17.89 -29.23 -1.64
CA THR A 114 17.28 -28.55 -0.48
C THR A 114 16.17 -29.39 0.12
N ASP A 115 15.84 -29.16 1.38
CA ASP A 115 14.62 -29.67 2.01
C ASP A 115 13.41 -28.77 1.71
N LEU A 116 12.20 -29.29 1.95
CA LEU A 116 10.94 -28.61 1.72
C LEU A 116 10.81 -27.31 2.54
N ALA A 117 11.24 -27.30 3.80
CA ALA A 117 11.06 -26.14 4.68
C ALA A 117 11.91 -24.96 4.19
N THR A 118 13.20 -25.20 3.91
CA THR A 118 14.11 -24.19 3.36
C THR A 118 13.61 -23.65 2.01
N PHE A 119 13.14 -24.54 1.12
CA PHE A 119 12.61 -24.12 -0.17
C PHE A 119 11.32 -23.31 -0.04
N THR A 120 10.41 -23.74 0.83
CA THR A 120 9.15 -23.02 1.10
C THR A 120 9.43 -21.63 1.66
N ALA A 121 10.37 -21.51 2.61
CA ALA A 121 10.79 -20.21 3.15
C ALA A 121 11.34 -19.26 2.07
N LEU A 122 12.11 -19.78 1.11
CA LEU A 122 12.56 -18.99 -0.05
C LEU A 122 11.37 -18.52 -0.90
N ILE A 123 10.44 -19.40 -1.23
CA ILE A 123 9.28 -19.03 -2.04
C ILE A 123 8.39 -18.04 -1.30
N ASP A 124 8.13 -18.24 -0.01
CA ASP A 124 7.36 -17.32 0.83
C ASP A 124 8.02 -15.95 0.89
N TYR A 125 9.36 -15.88 1.01
CA TYR A 125 10.09 -14.62 0.90
C TYR A 125 9.89 -13.95 -0.47
N LEU A 126 9.94 -14.71 -1.57
CA LEU A 126 9.68 -14.15 -2.89
C LEU A 126 8.24 -13.65 -3.03
N CYS A 127 7.25 -14.34 -2.45
CA CYS A 127 5.84 -13.97 -2.49
C CYS A 127 5.49 -12.81 -1.55
N THR A 128 6.13 -12.70 -0.37
CA THR A 128 5.65 -11.86 0.74
C THR A 128 6.67 -10.89 1.33
N ASP A 129 7.93 -10.91 0.88
CA ASP A 129 9.05 -10.17 1.49
C ASP A 129 9.30 -10.53 2.98
N GLN A 130 8.73 -11.64 3.47
CA GLN A 130 8.94 -12.15 4.82
C GLN A 130 9.70 -13.47 4.77
N LEU A 131 10.74 -13.59 5.59
CA LEU A 131 11.55 -14.79 5.70
C LEU A 131 11.40 -15.33 7.12
N ASP A 132 10.84 -16.53 7.23
CA ASP A 132 10.77 -17.30 8.47
C ASP A 132 11.50 -18.62 8.24
N LEU A 133 12.59 -18.84 8.97
CA LEU A 133 13.43 -20.04 8.85
C LEU A 133 13.07 -21.09 9.90
N GLY A 134 12.00 -20.88 10.67
CA GLY A 134 11.70 -21.67 11.87
C GLY A 134 12.71 -21.40 12.99
N GLU A 135 12.41 -21.89 14.19
CA GLU A 135 13.41 -21.92 15.26
C GLU A 135 14.45 -22.98 14.88
N GLY A 136 15.69 -22.55 14.65
CA GLY A 136 16.81 -23.45 14.37
C GLY A 136 17.01 -24.45 15.51
N GLU A 137 17.08 -25.73 15.17
CA GLU A 137 17.50 -26.79 16.09
C GLU A 137 19.03 -26.84 16.24
#